data_AF-A0A4Q3JEB4-F1
#
_entry.id   AF-A0A4Q3JEB4-F1
#
_cell.length_a   1.000
_cell.length_b   1.000
_cell.length_c   1.000
_cell.angle_alpha   90.00
_cell.angle_beta   90.00
_cell.angle_gamma   90.00
#
_symmetry.space_group_name_H-M   'P 1'
#
loop_
_entity.id
_entity.type
_entity.pdbx_description
1 polymer ?
#
loop_
_entity_poly.entity_id
_entity_poly.type
_entity_poly.pdbx_seq_one_letter_code
_entity_poly.pdbx_strand_id
1 'polypeptide(L)'
;MTHSHTTRLLFGFALAAALTGPALAAEGGLYDAPPPPDAAFVRVLNAGDAGGLDVTVSSASFSVGAGSLTPYEFVTKGSYDAAWASSKLPLSVEAQKFYTIIVPADGSEAKVVEDKALANPARAGLYFYNATAKPLQLDAKVNGKQAAIFQDVAPGETAFREVNPFEVAFVVVDGGTPAIELPATAMVRQQGTSVVAFPAADGVTAIQSINTVAAD
;
A
#
# COMPACT_ATOMS: atom_id res chain seq x y z
N MET A 1 -74.63 4.25 -50.89
CA MET A 1 -74.85 5.32 -51.89
C MET A 1 -75.71 6.38 -51.22
N THR A 2 -75.36 7.67 -51.36
CA THR A 2 -75.88 8.87 -50.65
C THR A 2 -75.33 9.07 -49.22
N HIS A 3 -74.89 10.24 -48.74
CA HIS A 3 -74.75 11.60 -49.29
C HIS A 3 -73.67 12.37 -48.47
N SER A 4 -72.92 13.24 -49.16
CA SER A 4 -72.54 14.62 -48.79
C SER A 4 -72.12 14.97 -47.34
N HIS A 5 -70.94 15.60 -47.18
CA HIS A 5 -70.88 17.02 -46.77
C HIS A 5 -69.46 17.62 -46.90
N THR A 6 -69.43 18.77 -47.56
CA THR A 6 -68.31 19.69 -47.81
C THR A 6 -68.03 20.56 -46.58
N THR A 7 -66.78 20.67 -46.12
CA THR A 7 -66.31 21.79 -45.26
C THR A 7 -64.86 22.16 -45.57
N ARG A 8 -64.60 23.46 -45.63
CA ARG A 8 -63.41 24.17 -46.10
C ARG A 8 -62.29 24.30 -45.05
N LEU A 9 -61.07 24.45 -45.57
CA LEU A 9 -59.89 25.21 -45.10
C LEU A 9 -59.41 25.03 -43.64
N LEU A 10 -58.11 24.74 -43.47
CA LEU A 10 -57.15 25.69 -42.90
C LEU A 10 -55.70 25.15 -42.96
N PHE A 11 -54.80 26.09 -43.22
CA PHE A 11 -53.35 25.99 -43.34
C PHE A 11 -52.72 25.72 -41.95
N GLY A 12 -51.76 24.82 -41.86
CA GLY A 12 -51.06 24.52 -40.60
C GLY A 12 -49.71 23.85 -40.83
N PHE A 13 -48.66 24.66 -40.94
CA PHE A 13 -47.27 24.26 -41.02
C PHE A 13 -46.79 23.85 -39.61
N ALA A 14 -46.70 22.55 -39.34
CA ALA A 14 -46.20 22.04 -38.06
C ALA A 14 -44.75 21.55 -38.23
N LEU A 15 -43.82 22.37 -37.73
CA LEU A 15 -42.40 22.09 -37.58
C LEU A 15 -42.22 21.08 -36.43
N ALA A 16 -41.96 19.81 -36.75
CA ALA A 16 -41.66 18.78 -35.75
C ALA A 16 -40.23 18.98 -35.21
N ALA A 17 -40.15 19.46 -33.97
CA ALA A 17 -38.91 19.61 -33.22
C ALA A 17 -38.27 18.23 -32.93
N ALA A 18 -37.02 18.06 -33.34
CA ALA A 18 -36.20 16.92 -32.97
C ALA A 18 -35.87 16.99 -31.47
N LEU A 19 -36.46 16.07 -30.69
CA LEU A 19 -36.07 15.80 -29.30
C LEU A 19 -34.76 15.02 -29.31
N THR A 20 -33.64 15.74 -29.33
CA THR A 20 -32.33 15.17 -28.97
C THR A 20 -32.32 14.97 -27.46
N GLY A 21 -32.52 13.72 -27.01
CA GLY A 21 -32.34 13.34 -25.62
C GLY A 21 -30.88 13.56 -25.19
N PRO A 22 -30.61 13.96 -23.94
CA PRO A 22 -29.25 14.05 -23.44
C PRO A 22 -28.68 12.62 -23.38
N ALA A 23 -27.73 12.32 -24.25
CA ALA A 23 -26.83 11.21 -24.08
C ALA A 23 -25.95 11.53 -22.86
N LEU A 24 -26.31 10.97 -21.70
CA LEU A 24 -25.39 10.90 -20.57
C LEU A 24 -24.26 9.97 -20.99
N ALA A 25 -23.18 10.56 -21.48
CA ALA A 25 -21.93 9.87 -21.71
C ALA A 25 -21.44 9.34 -20.35
N ALA A 26 -21.57 8.03 -20.16
CA ALA A 26 -20.79 7.31 -19.17
C ALA A 26 -19.34 7.27 -19.69
N GLU A 27 -18.59 8.36 -19.50
CA GLU A 27 -17.13 8.31 -19.58
C GLU A 27 -16.64 7.53 -18.35
N GLY A 28 -16.67 6.20 -18.47
CA GLY A 28 -15.89 5.33 -17.61
C GLY A 28 -14.43 5.73 -17.75
N GLY A 29 -13.89 6.33 -16.69
CA GLY A 29 -12.52 6.82 -16.63
C GLY A 29 -11.55 5.71 -17.00
N LEU A 30 -10.81 5.92 -18.08
CA LEU A 30 -9.71 5.05 -18.54
C LEU A 30 -8.49 5.11 -17.59
N TYR A 31 -8.61 5.88 -16.51
CA TYR A 31 -7.59 6.11 -15.50
C TYR A 31 -8.23 6.02 -14.13
N ASP A 32 -7.53 5.39 -13.19
CA ASP A 32 -7.88 5.49 -11.77
C ASP A 32 -7.83 6.96 -11.36
N ALA A 33 -8.84 7.40 -10.61
CA ALA A 33 -8.87 8.76 -10.11
C ALA A 33 -7.63 9.00 -9.24
N PRO A 34 -6.95 10.14 -9.35
CA PRO A 34 -5.84 10.45 -8.45
C PRO A 34 -6.36 10.46 -7.00
N PRO A 35 -5.55 10.02 -6.03
CA PRO A 35 -5.91 10.04 -4.63
C PRO A 35 -6.43 11.42 -4.18
N PRO A 36 -7.40 11.48 -3.26
CA PRO A 36 -7.83 12.74 -2.67
C PRO A 36 -6.64 13.56 -2.13
N PRO A 37 -6.63 14.90 -2.27
CA PRO A 37 -5.52 15.73 -1.79
C PRO A 37 -5.28 15.62 -0.28
N ASP A 38 -6.30 15.27 0.49
CA ASP A 38 -6.26 15.07 1.94
C ASP A 38 -6.04 13.61 2.36
N ALA A 39 -5.79 12.70 1.41
CA ALA A 39 -5.50 11.31 1.70
C ALA A 39 -4.11 11.14 2.33
N ALA A 40 -4.06 10.33 3.38
CA ALA A 40 -2.88 9.68 3.91
C ALA A 40 -2.95 8.18 3.56
N PHE A 41 -1.80 7.51 3.56
CA PHE A 41 -1.67 6.11 3.18
C PHE A 41 -1.24 5.30 4.40
N VAL A 42 -2.09 4.40 4.87
CA VAL A 42 -1.83 3.60 6.08
C VAL A 42 -1.77 2.13 5.71
N ARG A 43 -0.84 1.39 6.29
CA ARG A 43 -0.78 -0.07 6.20
C ARG A 43 -0.46 -0.69 7.55
N VAL A 44 -0.61 -2.01 7.63
CA VAL A 44 -0.35 -2.78 8.85
C VAL A 44 0.69 -3.85 8.57
N LEU A 45 1.70 -3.90 9.45
CA LEU A 45 2.67 -4.96 9.58
C LEU A 45 2.33 -5.81 10.81
N ASN A 46 1.97 -7.08 10.60
CA ASN A 46 1.81 -8.05 11.68
C ASN A 46 3.15 -8.74 11.96
N ALA A 47 3.78 -8.28 13.03
CA ALA A 47 4.93 -8.83 13.76
C ALA A 47 4.86 -10.33 14.06
N GLY A 48 3.64 -10.80 14.35
CA GLY A 48 3.33 -12.07 14.98
C GLY A 48 3.71 -13.29 14.16
N ASP A 49 4.08 -14.37 14.85
CA ASP A 49 4.41 -15.67 14.27
C ASP A 49 3.21 -16.61 14.16
N ALA A 50 2.07 -16.25 14.75
CA ALA A 50 0.81 -16.99 14.66
C ALA A 50 -0.43 -16.07 14.64
N GLY A 51 -1.46 -16.50 13.92
CA GLY A 51 -2.77 -15.83 13.87
C GLY A 51 -2.84 -14.64 12.91
N GLY A 52 -4.04 -14.41 12.36
CA GLY A 52 -4.35 -13.17 11.65
C GLY A 52 -4.58 -12.03 12.63
N LEU A 53 -4.41 -10.81 12.15
CA LEU A 53 -4.65 -9.58 12.88
C LEU A 53 -5.61 -8.71 12.07
N ASP A 54 -6.70 -8.31 12.69
CA ASP A 54 -7.64 -7.34 12.14
C ASP A 54 -7.45 -6.00 12.86
N VAL A 55 -7.10 -4.96 12.10
CA VAL A 55 -6.89 -3.60 12.60
C VAL A 55 -7.87 -2.66 11.91
N THR A 56 -8.47 -1.75 12.67
CA THR A 56 -9.30 -0.67 12.13
C THR A 56 -8.66 0.68 12.39
N VAL A 57 -8.67 1.56 11.39
CA VAL A 57 -8.23 2.95 11.49
C VAL A 57 -9.26 3.81 10.79
N SER A 58 -9.99 4.66 11.53
CA SER A 58 -11.12 5.41 10.96
C SER A 58 -12.13 4.44 10.29
N SER A 59 -12.43 4.62 9.01
CA SER A 59 -13.25 3.72 8.19
C SER A 59 -12.47 2.58 7.50
N ALA A 60 -11.13 2.63 7.51
CA ALA A 60 -10.30 1.60 6.89
C ALA A 60 -10.20 0.36 7.81
N SER A 61 -10.27 -0.82 7.21
CA SER A 61 -10.12 -2.10 7.90
C SER A 61 -9.03 -2.92 7.20
N PHE A 62 -8.09 -3.43 7.99
CA PHE A 62 -6.94 -4.18 7.53
C PHE A 62 -7.03 -5.60 8.09
N SER A 63 -6.97 -6.61 7.24
CA SER A 63 -6.79 -8.00 7.66
C SER A 63 -5.43 -8.48 7.18
N VAL A 64 -4.60 -8.93 8.11
CA VAL A 64 -3.21 -9.29 7.81
C VAL A 64 -2.83 -10.60 8.50
N GLY A 65 -2.27 -11.53 7.73
CA GLY A 65 -1.76 -12.80 8.27
C GLY A 65 -0.57 -12.60 9.20
N ALA A 66 -0.20 -13.64 9.93
CA ALA A 66 1.06 -13.67 10.68
C ALA A 66 2.26 -13.41 9.74
N GLY A 67 3.27 -12.70 10.22
CA GLY A 67 4.50 -12.41 9.48
C GLY A 67 4.26 -11.75 8.12
N SER A 68 3.26 -10.86 8.04
CA SER A 68 2.78 -10.30 6.77
C SER A 68 2.54 -8.79 6.84
N LEU A 69 2.46 -8.17 5.67
CA LEU A 69 2.31 -6.73 5.48
C LEU A 69 1.16 -6.47 4.49
N THR A 70 0.26 -5.55 4.83
CA THR A 70 -0.84 -5.17 3.91
C THR A 70 -0.35 -4.22 2.82
N PRO A 71 -1.11 -4.09 1.71
CA PRO A 71 -1.11 -2.87 0.91
C PRO A 71 -1.39 -1.63 1.76
N TYR A 72 -1.06 -0.46 1.23
CA TYR A 72 -1.54 0.80 1.78
C TYR A 72 -3.00 1.03 1.42
N GLU A 73 -3.76 1.55 2.38
CA GLU A 73 -5.14 1.99 2.23
C GLU A 73 -5.23 3.49 2.48
N PHE A 74 -6.26 4.11 1.89
CA PHE A 74 -6.53 5.53 2.09
C PHE A 74 -7.20 5.80 3.44
N VAL A 75 -6.67 6.79 4.15
CA VAL A 75 -7.30 7.37 5.33
C VAL A 75 -7.24 8.88 5.20
N THR A 76 -8.33 9.59 5.47
CA THR A 76 -8.30 11.06 5.51
C THR A 76 -7.29 11.55 6.55
N LYS A 77 -6.57 12.64 6.28
CA LYS A 77 -5.69 13.26 7.27
C LYS A 77 -6.42 13.55 8.59
N GLY A 78 -5.80 13.28 9.73
CA GLY A 78 -6.41 13.47 11.03
C GLY A 78 -5.76 12.66 12.15
N SER A 79 -6.37 12.72 13.33
CA SER A 79 -5.99 11.91 14.48
C SER A 79 -7.03 10.81 14.72
N TYR A 80 -6.55 9.59 14.88
CA TYR A 80 -7.34 8.38 15.03
C TYR A 80 -6.71 7.47 16.10
N ASP A 81 -7.46 6.44 16.49
CA ASP A 81 -6.89 5.26 17.12
C ASP A 81 -6.83 4.14 16.07
N ALA A 82 -5.67 3.51 15.92
CA ALA A 82 -5.60 2.17 15.36
C ALA A 82 -6.05 1.18 16.44
N ALA A 83 -7.06 0.37 16.16
CA ALA A 83 -7.64 -0.55 17.13
C ALA A 83 -7.59 -2.00 16.63
N TRP A 84 -7.22 -2.92 17.51
CA TRP A 84 -7.24 -4.36 17.26
C TRP A 84 -7.50 -5.11 18.56
N ALA A 85 -8.36 -6.13 18.53
CA ALA A 85 -8.82 -6.82 19.74
C ALA A 85 -9.24 -5.82 20.85
N SER A 86 -8.55 -5.80 22.00
CA SER A 86 -8.76 -4.86 23.11
C SER A 86 -7.73 -3.72 23.15
N SER A 87 -6.80 -3.67 22.20
CA SER A 87 -5.70 -2.71 22.14
C SER A 87 -6.04 -1.51 21.27
N LYS A 88 -5.42 -0.38 21.58
CA LYS A 88 -5.51 0.87 20.82
C LYS A 88 -4.15 1.56 20.76
N LEU A 89 -3.83 2.15 19.62
CA LEU A 89 -2.63 2.96 19.40
C LEU A 89 -3.04 4.30 18.78
N PRO A 90 -2.78 5.42 19.46
CA PRO A 90 -2.99 6.74 18.88
C PRO A 90 -2.14 6.93 17.62
N LEU A 91 -2.75 7.45 16.57
CA LEU A 91 -2.15 7.66 15.26
C LEU A 91 -2.55 9.05 14.75
N SER A 92 -1.58 9.84 14.32
CA SER A 92 -1.82 11.11 13.63
C SER A 92 -1.25 11.03 12.22
N VAL A 93 -2.12 11.17 11.21
CA VAL A 93 -1.75 11.06 9.81
C VAL A 93 -1.91 12.38 9.08
N GLU A 94 -0.90 12.75 8.30
CA GLU A 94 -0.90 13.93 7.45
C GLU A 94 -1.13 13.53 5.98
N ALA A 95 -1.67 14.48 5.20
CA ALA A 95 -1.91 14.27 3.78
C ALA A 95 -0.61 13.97 3.02
N GLN A 96 -0.72 13.11 2.00
CA GLN A 96 0.35 12.71 1.10
C GLN A 96 1.53 12.01 1.79
N LYS A 97 1.32 11.46 2.99
CA LYS A 97 2.31 10.70 3.74
C LYS A 97 1.90 9.23 3.89
N PHE A 98 2.92 8.39 4.06
CA PHE A 98 2.79 6.94 4.21
C PHE A 98 3.11 6.53 5.64
N TYR A 99 2.31 5.64 6.20
CA TYR A 99 2.43 5.18 7.57
C TYR A 99 2.30 3.66 7.64
N THR A 100 3.22 3.02 8.38
CA THR A 100 3.12 1.61 8.74
C THR A 100 2.85 1.48 10.23
N ILE A 101 1.75 0.82 10.58
CA ILE A 101 1.46 0.37 11.94
C ILE A 101 2.15 -0.98 12.12
N ILE A 102 3.09 -1.05 13.05
CA ILE A 102 3.85 -2.26 13.39
C ILE A 102 3.28 -2.83 14.68
N VAL A 103 2.70 -4.03 14.59
CA VAL A 103 2.18 -4.76 15.76
C VAL A 103 3.11 -5.94 16.03
N PRO A 104 3.97 -5.89 17.07
CA PRO A 104 5.03 -6.88 17.29
C PRO A 104 4.51 -8.21 17.85
N ALA A 105 5.30 -9.28 17.70
CA ALA A 105 4.97 -10.63 18.17
C ALA A 105 5.12 -10.82 19.69
N ASP A 106 6.07 -10.10 20.30
CA ASP A 106 6.53 -10.31 21.67
C ASP A 106 5.66 -9.61 22.72
N GLY A 107 4.53 -9.02 22.30
CA GLY A 107 3.66 -8.23 23.16
C GLY A 107 4.24 -6.87 23.57
N SER A 108 5.37 -6.46 22.97
CA SER A 108 5.87 -5.09 23.12
C SER A 108 4.91 -4.07 22.51
N GLU A 109 5.17 -2.79 22.79
CA GLU A 109 4.28 -1.72 22.36
C GLU A 109 4.26 -1.61 20.83
N ALA A 110 3.06 -1.68 20.26
CA ALA A 110 2.86 -1.40 18.85
C ALA A 110 3.23 0.06 18.55
N LYS A 111 3.75 0.31 17.34
CA LYS A 111 4.19 1.65 16.96
C LYS A 111 3.81 2.02 15.54
N VAL A 112 3.80 3.32 15.28
CA VAL A 112 3.60 3.88 13.95
C VAL A 112 4.94 4.40 13.44
N VAL A 113 5.28 4.06 12.22
CA VAL A 113 6.42 4.63 11.50
C VAL A 113 5.92 5.41 10.29
N GLU A 114 6.42 6.63 10.09
CA GLU A 114 6.24 7.37 8.84
C GLU A 114 7.25 6.84 7.81
N ASP A 115 6.73 6.26 6.73
CA ASP A 115 7.55 5.73 5.64
C ASP A 115 7.98 6.85 4.70
N LYS A 116 9.29 6.92 4.43
CA LYS A 116 9.84 7.93 3.53
C LYS A 116 9.28 7.77 2.13
N ALA A 117 8.79 8.85 1.54
CA ALA A 117 8.30 8.85 0.17
C ALA A 117 9.45 8.64 -0.84
N LEU A 118 9.17 7.87 -1.90
CA LEU A 118 10.02 7.77 -3.07
C LEU A 118 9.89 9.06 -3.89
N ALA A 119 10.95 9.88 -3.90
CA ALA A 119 10.91 11.20 -4.52
C ALA A 119 11.46 11.19 -5.96
N ASN A 120 12.45 10.34 -6.24
CA ASN A 120 13.10 10.32 -7.54
C ASN A 120 12.38 9.38 -8.54
N PRO A 121 11.83 9.91 -9.64
CA PRO A 121 11.08 9.11 -10.61
C PRO A 121 11.95 8.12 -11.38
N ALA A 122 13.28 8.28 -11.39
CA ALA A 122 14.21 7.36 -12.05
C ALA A 122 14.65 6.18 -11.16
N ARG A 123 14.21 6.15 -9.89
CA ARG A 123 14.68 5.20 -8.86
C ARG A 123 13.55 4.31 -8.37
N ALA A 124 13.93 3.19 -7.74
CA ALA A 124 13.05 2.34 -6.96
C ALA A 124 13.27 2.62 -5.47
N GLY A 125 12.24 2.44 -4.64
CA GLY A 125 12.35 2.57 -3.18
C GLY A 125 12.63 1.21 -2.54
N LEU A 126 13.62 1.13 -1.65
CA LEU A 126 13.85 -0.05 -0.81
C LEU A 126 13.65 0.33 0.66
N TYR A 127 12.76 -0.40 1.33
CA TYR A 127 12.46 -0.27 2.74
C TYR A 127 12.89 -1.57 3.45
N PHE A 128 13.56 -1.45 4.59
CA PHE A 128 13.91 -2.60 5.42
C PHE A 128 13.38 -2.40 6.84
N TYR A 129 12.45 -3.26 7.25
CA TYR A 129 11.85 -3.26 8.58
C TYR A 129 12.50 -4.35 9.41
N ASN A 130 13.10 -3.98 10.53
CA ASN A 130 13.60 -4.94 11.49
C ASN A 130 12.57 -5.12 12.62
N ALA A 131 11.69 -6.11 12.51
CA ALA A 131 10.72 -6.41 13.57
C ALA A 131 11.28 -7.40 14.62
N THR A 132 12.60 -7.55 14.71
CA THR A 132 13.26 -8.46 15.65
C THR A 132 13.84 -7.70 16.85
N ALA A 133 14.33 -8.44 17.85
CA ALA A 133 14.94 -7.89 19.06
C ALA A 133 16.45 -7.58 18.95
N LYS A 134 17.07 -7.78 17.77
CA LYS A 134 18.51 -7.55 17.55
C LYS A 134 18.74 -6.63 16.35
N PRO A 135 19.86 -5.88 16.29
CA PRO A 135 20.24 -5.16 15.09
C PRO A 135 20.47 -6.12 13.92
N LEU A 136 19.99 -5.74 12.72
CA LEU A 136 20.13 -6.54 11.51
C LEU A 136 20.77 -5.76 10.37
N GLN A 137 21.35 -6.50 9.43
CA GLN A 137 21.89 -5.99 8.17
C GLN A 137 21.08 -6.52 6.99
N LEU A 138 20.95 -5.71 5.95
CA LEU A 138 20.36 -6.11 4.66
C LEU A 138 21.39 -5.94 3.55
N ASP A 139 21.66 -7.02 2.84
CA ASP A 139 22.56 -7.07 1.71
C ASP A 139 21.81 -7.20 0.39
N ALA A 140 22.40 -6.66 -0.68
CA ALA A 140 22.05 -6.96 -2.05
C ALA A 140 22.97 -8.08 -2.55
N LYS A 141 22.39 -9.06 -3.24
CA LYS A 141 23.11 -10.09 -3.96
C LYS A 141 22.77 -10.04 -5.44
N VAL A 142 23.80 -9.84 -6.26
CA VAL A 142 23.70 -9.71 -7.72
C VAL A 142 24.79 -10.53 -8.37
N ASN A 143 24.45 -11.45 -9.27
CA ASN A 143 25.41 -12.30 -9.98
C ASN A 143 26.42 -12.98 -9.04
N GLY A 144 25.94 -13.48 -7.88
CA GLY A 144 26.76 -14.13 -6.86
C GLY A 144 27.62 -13.21 -5.99
N LYS A 145 27.64 -11.90 -6.26
CA LYS A 145 28.31 -10.91 -5.41
C LYS A 145 27.34 -10.33 -4.39
N GLN A 146 27.74 -10.34 -3.13
CA GLN A 146 26.96 -9.81 -2.01
C GLN A 146 27.60 -8.53 -1.47
N ALA A 147 26.78 -7.52 -1.18
CA ALA A 147 27.21 -6.24 -0.64
C ALA A 147 26.16 -5.63 0.29
N ALA A 148 26.60 -5.03 1.39
CA ALA A 148 25.72 -4.38 2.36
C ALA A 148 25.00 -3.16 1.78
N ILE A 149 23.69 -3.08 2.02
CA ILE A 149 22.85 -1.91 1.70
C ILE A 149 22.56 -1.11 2.96
N PHE A 150 22.15 -1.81 4.02
CA PHE A 150 21.88 -1.26 5.35
C PHE A 150 22.63 -2.08 6.38
N GLN A 151 23.25 -1.40 7.34
CA GLN A 151 24.00 -2.00 8.43
C GLN A 151 23.39 -1.54 9.75
N ASP A 152 23.44 -2.40 10.77
CA ASP A 152 23.04 -2.09 12.14
C ASP A 152 21.65 -1.44 12.26
N VAL A 153 20.67 -1.91 11.46
CA VAL A 153 19.29 -1.45 11.58
C VAL A 153 18.74 -1.95 12.90
N ALA A 154 18.53 -1.03 13.85
CA ALA A 154 18.19 -1.35 15.23
C ALA A 154 16.83 -2.10 15.36
N PRO A 155 16.60 -2.80 16.49
CA PRO A 155 15.33 -3.45 16.79
C PRO A 155 14.12 -2.51 16.62
N GLY A 156 13.11 -2.98 15.90
CA GLY A 156 11.90 -2.23 15.57
C GLY A 156 12.09 -1.13 14.52
N GLU A 157 13.31 -0.79 14.11
CA GLU A 157 13.54 0.36 13.23
C GLU A 157 13.34 0.02 11.76
N THR A 158 13.14 1.07 10.96
CA THR A 158 13.00 0.99 9.51
C THR A 158 14.12 1.78 8.82
N ALA A 159 14.77 1.17 7.84
CA ALA A 159 15.72 1.83 6.96
C ALA A 159 15.13 2.03 5.56
N PHE A 160 15.54 3.10 4.88
CA PHE A 160 15.07 3.43 3.54
C PHE A 160 16.19 3.95 2.64
N ARG A 161 16.18 3.54 1.37
CA ARG A 161 17.07 4.08 0.33
C ARG A 161 16.43 4.00 -1.05
N GLU A 162 16.68 5.02 -1.86
CA GLU A 162 16.40 4.98 -3.30
C GLU A 162 17.54 4.26 -4.05
N VAL A 163 17.20 3.21 -4.78
CA VAL A 163 18.14 2.34 -5.52
C VAL A 163 17.90 2.38 -7.02
N ASN A 164 18.87 1.91 -7.80
CA ASN A 164 18.69 1.73 -9.24
C ASN A 164 17.69 0.61 -9.52
N PRO A 165 16.90 0.70 -10.61
CA PRO A 165 16.01 -0.36 -11.02
C PRO A 165 16.78 -1.48 -11.73
N PHE A 166 16.92 -2.63 -11.07
CA PHE A 166 17.49 -3.86 -11.63
C PHE A 166 17.03 -5.07 -10.81
N GLU A 167 17.27 -6.28 -11.31
CA GLU A 167 16.96 -7.52 -10.60
C GLU A 167 17.99 -7.82 -9.51
N VAL A 168 17.52 -8.04 -8.28
CA VAL A 168 18.37 -8.22 -7.10
C VAL A 168 17.74 -9.20 -6.13
N ALA A 169 18.56 -10.05 -5.50
CA ALA A 169 18.15 -10.82 -4.34
C ALA A 169 18.58 -10.09 -3.07
N PHE A 170 17.77 -10.19 -2.02
CA PHE A 170 18.09 -9.59 -0.73
C PHE A 170 18.50 -10.66 0.28
N VAL A 171 19.47 -10.34 1.13
CA VAL A 171 19.96 -11.24 2.16
C VAL A 171 19.90 -10.53 3.51
N VAL A 172 19.08 -11.05 4.44
CA VAL A 172 19.02 -10.56 5.82
C VAL A 172 20.12 -11.25 6.64
N VAL A 173 20.95 -10.46 7.30
CA VAL A 173 22.13 -10.93 8.06
C VAL A 173 21.95 -10.61 9.54
N ASP A 174 21.96 -11.64 10.39
CA ASP A 174 21.88 -11.57 11.87
C ASP A 174 23.19 -12.06 12.51
N GLY A 175 24.32 -11.37 12.29
CA GLY A 175 25.58 -11.49 13.07
C GLY A 175 26.25 -12.87 13.24
N GLY A 176 25.65 -13.97 12.80
CA GLY A 176 26.01 -15.34 13.18
C GLY A 176 24.93 -16.39 12.83
N THR A 177 24.74 -16.65 11.53
CA THR A 177 24.15 -17.86 10.90
C THR A 177 22.68 -18.27 11.15
N PRO A 178 21.98 -18.76 10.10
CA PRO A 178 22.18 -18.51 8.66
C PRO A 178 21.50 -17.21 8.23
N ALA A 179 22.12 -16.51 7.28
CA ALA A 179 21.50 -15.39 6.62
C ALA A 179 20.26 -15.85 5.82
N ILE A 180 19.20 -15.05 5.79
CA ILE A 180 17.98 -15.37 5.05
C ILE A 180 18.06 -14.73 3.67
N GLU A 181 18.29 -15.55 2.65
CA GLU A 181 18.26 -15.11 1.26
C GLU A 181 16.83 -15.20 0.72
N LEU A 182 16.29 -14.06 0.29
CA LEU A 182 15.00 -13.93 -0.35
C LEU A 182 15.13 -14.13 -1.86
N PRO A 183 14.07 -14.61 -2.54
CA PRO A 183 14.08 -14.74 -4.00
C PRO A 183 14.44 -13.42 -4.69
N ALA A 184 15.10 -13.49 -5.84
CA ALA A 184 15.37 -12.30 -6.63
C ALA A 184 14.06 -11.58 -7.01
N THR A 185 14.08 -10.26 -6.96
CA THR A 185 12.96 -9.40 -7.34
C THR A 185 13.44 -8.29 -8.26
N ALA A 186 12.57 -7.88 -9.19
CA ALA A 186 12.82 -6.75 -10.05
C ALA A 186 12.52 -5.45 -9.30
N MET A 187 13.53 -4.61 -9.10
CA MET A 187 13.32 -3.26 -8.59
C MET A 187 12.80 -2.37 -9.74
N VAL A 188 11.58 -1.86 -9.61
CA VAL A 188 10.91 -1.05 -10.65
C VAL A 188 10.92 0.44 -10.28
N ARG A 189 11.11 1.31 -11.28
CA ARG A 189 11.04 2.76 -11.08
C ARG A 189 9.70 3.16 -10.48
N GLN A 190 9.71 4.15 -9.58
CA GLN A 190 8.51 4.66 -8.92
C GLN A 190 7.76 3.63 -8.07
N GLN A 191 8.37 2.46 -7.81
CA GLN A 191 7.80 1.41 -6.97
C GLN A 191 8.65 1.18 -5.73
N GLY A 192 7.99 1.05 -4.58
CA GLY A 192 8.63 0.62 -3.34
C GLY A 192 8.65 -0.89 -3.22
N THR A 193 9.71 -1.45 -2.63
CA THR A 193 9.77 -2.84 -2.16
C THR A 193 10.14 -2.81 -0.69
N SER A 194 9.36 -3.51 0.13
CA SER A 194 9.65 -3.70 1.55
C SER A 194 10.24 -5.08 1.78
N VAL A 195 11.38 -5.14 2.45
CA VAL A 195 11.90 -6.34 3.09
C VAL A 195 11.60 -6.25 4.58
N VAL A 196 11.02 -7.28 5.16
CA VAL A 196 10.70 -7.31 6.58
C VAL A 196 11.30 -8.55 7.22
N ALA A 197 12.05 -8.35 8.30
CA ALA A 197 12.59 -9.42 9.13
C ALA A 197 11.74 -9.59 10.39
N PHE A 198 11.43 -10.84 10.72
CA PHE A 198 10.57 -11.24 11.85
C PHE A 198 11.30 -12.21 12.78
N PRO A 199 10.97 -12.23 14.07
CA PRO A 199 11.40 -13.31 14.95
C PRO A 199 10.80 -14.64 14.46
N ALA A 200 11.58 -15.71 14.60
CA ALA A 200 11.15 -17.09 14.37
C ALA A 200 11.72 -17.99 15.48
N ALA A 201 11.16 -19.18 15.66
CA ALA A 201 11.56 -20.11 16.72
C ALA A 201 13.09 -20.36 16.79
N ASP A 202 13.74 -20.47 15.62
CA ASP A 202 15.16 -20.76 15.49
C ASP A 202 15.99 -19.56 14.96
N GLY A 203 15.49 -18.33 15.11
CA GLY A 203 16.23 -17.11 14.75
C GLY A 203 15.35 -16.06 14.06
N VAL A 204 15.68 -15.78 12.80
CA VAL A 204 15.02 -14.74 12.00
C VAL A 204 14.42 -15.38 10.75
N THR A 205 13.22 -14.96 10.37
CA THR A 205 12.67 -15.18 9.02
C THR A 205 12.44 -13.84 8.35
N ALA A 206 12.24 -13.84 7.04
CA ALA A 206 11.98 -12.61 6.31
C ALA A 206 11.00 -12.81 5.17
N ILE A 207 10.31 -11.73 4.81
CA ILE A 207 9.52 -11.63 3.58
C ILE A 207 10.01 -10.45 2.76
N GLN A 208 9.64 -10.45 1.48
CA GLN A 208 9.64 -9.26 0.66
C GLN A 208 8.26 -9.04 0.06
N SER A 209 7.86 -7.78 -0.07
CA SER A 209 6.60 -7.39 -0.69
C SER A 209 6.78 -6.12 -1.53
N ILE A 210 6.11 -6.10 -2.68
CA ILE A 210 5.99 -4.90 -3.50
C ILE A 210 4.98 -3.98 -2.82
N ASN A 211 5.38 -2.73 -2.57
CA ASN A 211 4.49 -1.73 -2.00
C ASN A 211 3.43 -1.36 -3.03
N THR A 212 2.18 -1.60 -2.66
CA THR A 212 1.00 -1.25 -3.45
C THR A 212 0.07 -0.39 -2.60
N VAL A 213 -0.74 0.41 -3.26
CA VAL A 213 -1.93 1.02 -2.67
C VAL A 213 -3.11 0.16 -3.15
N ALA A 214 -4.01 -0.22 -2.25
CA ALA A 214 -5.19 -0.96 -2.63
C ALA A 214 -6.00 -0.17 -3.66
N ALA A 215 -6.57 -0.89 -4.62
CA ALA A 215 -7.52 -0.31 -5.55
C ALA A 215 -8.89 -0.24 -4.84
N ASP A 216 -9.53 0.92 -4.89
CA ASP A 216 -10.91 1.13 -4.41
C ASP A 216 -11.92 0.23 -5.16
#